data_AF-X0ZLE2-F1
#
_entry.id   AF-X0ZLE2-F1
#
_cell.length_a   1.000
_cell.length_b   1.000
_cell.length_c   1.000
_cell.angle_alpha   90.00
_cell.angle_beta   90.00
_cell.angle_gamma   90.00
#
_symmetry.space_group_name_H-M   'P 1'
#
loop_
_entity.id
_entity.type
_entity.pdbx_description
1 polymer ?
#
loop_
_entity_poly.entity_id
_entity_poly.type
_entity_poly.pdbx_seq_one_letter_code
_entity_poly.pdbx_strand_id
1 'polypeptide(L)'
;MDLDRIILTGIIDRVDKLPSGNLEIIDYKSGKRLPSIKELDEDLQLSIYHIAAEKIWGILPEKLTIYHLRSNTTFSTHRKPDQIKKTIEIVFDVLNDIEKRKFEAKESPLCSFCDFHQFCPEFAHKYEIEESPQMILGEVNIPESIKDYVQTKEKIKELNVKANEIGDAIIRYCEDKGFSRVYGEKYSVTISKVEKKGYEEDEVKKLLEDEDLWQNVLSFNPKRLIDLLEDPNLSYELKKKLKDLEKVISTYNQLRYKEVEKEK
;
A
#
# COMPACT_ATOMS: atom_id res chain seq x y z
N MET A 1 28.68 4.97 -16.74
CA MET A 1 28.74 3.52 -16.49
C MET A 1 27.77 2.83 -17.43
N ASP A 2 28.23 1.83 -18.15
CA ASP A 2 27.38 0.98 -19.00
C ASP A 2 26.75 -0.15 -18.18
N LEU A 3 25.42 -0.27 -18.24
CA LEU A 3 24.61 -1.34 -17.66
C LEU A 3 23.80 -2.06 -18.75
N ASP A 4 24.46 -2.40 -19.87
CA ASP A 4 23.96 -3.14 -21.03
C ASP A 4 22.90 -2.39 -21.85
N ARG A 5 21.74 -2.12 -21.26
CA ARG A 5 20.61 -1.42 -21.92
C ARG A 5 20.59 0.08 -21.64
N ILE A 6 21.35 0.54 -20.65
CA ILE A 6 21.33 1.92 -20.19
C ILE A 6 22.74 2.41 -19.86
N ILE A 7 23.01 3.66 -20.23
CA ILE A 7 24.20 4.38 -19.80
C ILE A 7 23.81 5.26 -18.62
N LEU A 8 24.28 4.91 -17.43
CA LEU A 8 24.15 5.77 -16.26
C LEU A 8 25.27 6.81 -16.24
N THR A 9 24.90 8.06 -16.03
CA THR A 9 25.83 9.20 -15.88
C THR A 9 25.62 9.86 -14.53
N GLY A 10 26.69 10.40 -13.94
CA GLY A 10 26.66 11.00 -12.62
C GLY A 10 28.03 11.51 -12.20
N ILE A 11 28.05 12.24 -11.10
CA ILE A 11 29.25 12.80 -10.48
C ILE A 11 29.32 12.27 -9.07
N ILE A 12 30.50 11.80 -8.66
CA ILE A 12 30.79 11.42 -7.27
C ILE A 12 31.55 12.60 -6.65
N ASP A 13 31.08 13.08 -5.51
CA ASP A 13 31.65 14.25 -4.84
C ASP A 13 33.12 14.06 -4.47
N ARG A 14 33.45 12.93 -3.83
CA ARG A 14 34.81 12.59 -3.42
C ARG A 14 35.02 11.09 -3.33
N VAL A 15 36.22 10.66 -3.72
CA VAL A 15 36.68 9.27 -3.63
C VAL A 15 38.07 9.25 -3.02
N ASP A 16 38.21 8.54 -1.91
CA ASP A 16 39.47 8.35 -1.21
C ASP A 16 39.94 6.91 -1.36
N LYS A 17 41.25 6.72 -1.54
CA LYS A 17 41.86 5.39 -1.49
C LYS A 17 42.24 5.05 -0.06
N LEU A 18 41.78 3.90 0.43
CA LEU A 18 42.07 3.42 1.78
C LEU A 18 43.40 2.65 1.81
N PRO A 19 44.02 2.49 3.00
CA PRO A 19 45.22 1.67 3.15
C PRO A 19 45.06 0.21 2.72
N SER A 20 43.83 -0.32 2.74
CA SER A 20 43.49 -1.66 2.23
C SER A 20 43.62 -1.77 0.70
N GLY A 21 43.72 -0.64 -0.01
CA GLY A 21 43.68 -0.56 -1.46
C GLY A 21 42.28 -0.34 -2.04
N ASN A 22 41.23 -0.54 -1.22
CA ASN A 22 39.83 -0.27 -1.56
C ASN A 22 39.51 1.22 -1.51
N LEU A 23 38.25 1.57 -1.82
CA LEU A 23 37.78 2.95 -1.86
C LEU A 23 36.86 3.29 -0.68
N GLU A 24 36.92 4.55 -0.23
CA GLU A 24 35.85 5.22 0.48
C GLU A 24 35.22 6.25 -0.45
N ILE A 25 33.91 6.15 -0.67
CA ILE A 25 33.14 7.15 -1.42
C ILE A 25 32.47 8.08 -0.42
N ILE A 26 32.60 9.38 -0.61
CA ILE A 26 32.07 10.40 0.29
C ILE A 26 31.13 11.31 -0.50
N ASP A 27 29.88 11.44 -0.05
CA ASP A 27 28.87 12.37 -0.57
C ASP A 27 28.61 13.46 0.48
N TYR A 28 28.63 14.72 0.06
CA TYR A 28 28.46 15.87 0.95
C TYR A 28 27.00 16.32 0.97
N LYS A 29 26.37 16.28 2.14
CA LYS A 29 25.01 16.79 2.34
C LYS A 29 24.99 18.04 3.21
N SER A 30 24.34 19.09 2.71
CA SER A 30 24.15 20.39 3.38
C SER A 30 22.73 20.62 3.91
N GLY A 31 21.84 19.63 3.74
CA GLY A 31 20.45 19.70 4.21
C GLY A 31 20.34 19.87 5.73
N LYS A 32 19.17 20.27 6.24
CA LYS A 32 18.96 20.45 7.69
C LYS A 32 18.87 19.12 8.46
N ARG A 33 18.41 18.07 7.79
CA ARG A 33 18.07 16.77 8.38
C ARG A 33 19.29 15.88 8.44
N LEU A 34 19.57 15.34 9.61
CA LEU A 34 20.56 14.28 9.78
C LEU A 34 19.99 12.96 9.23
N PRO A 35 20.75 12.22 8.39
CA PRO A 35 20.33 10.90 7.96
C PRO A 35 20.39 9.92 9.14
N SER A 36 19.48 8.95 9.16
CA SER A 36 19.61 7.79 10.04
C SER A 36 20.47 6.71 9.37
N ILE A 37 21.08 5.82 10.15
CA ILE A 37 21.87 4.69 9.63
C ILE A 37 21.01 3.80 8.73
N LYS A 38 19.76 3.55 9.12
CA LYS A 38 18.82 2.73 8.33
C LYS A 38 18.58 3.33 6.94
N GLU A 39 18.39 4.65 6.84
CA GLU A 39 18.23 5.31 5.55
C GLU A 39 19.50 5.24 4.72
N LEU A 40 20.66 5.39 5.36
CA LEU A 40 21.95 5.31 4.68
C LEU A 40 22.21 3.91 4.11
N ASP A 41 21.83 2.86 4.83
CA ASP A 41 21.97 1.46 4.42
C ASP A 41 21.14 1.14 3.17
N GLU A 42 20.01 1.82 2.98
CA GLU A 42 19.11 1.64 1.83
C GLU A 42 19.25 2.75 0.77
N ASP A 43 20.20 3.67 0.95
CA ASP A 43 20.35 4.83 0.07
C ASP A 43 20.73 4.40 -1.37
N LEU A 44 19.85 4.75 -2.31
CA LEU A 44 19.97 4.40 -3.73
C LEU A 44 21.17 5.09 -4.40
N GLN A 45 21.43 6.35 -4.07
CA GLN A 45 22.50 7.14 -4.68
C GLN A 45 23.87 6.52 -4.35
N LEU A 46 24.12 6.21 -3.07
CA LEU A 46 25.32 5.55 -2.61
C LEU A 46 25.46 4.13 -3.20
N SER A 47 24.36 3.40 -3.36
CA SER A 47 24.38 2.10 -4.04
C SER A 47 24.81 2.21 -5.51
N ILE A 48 24.31 3.22 -6.23
CA ILE A 48 24.72 3.47 -7.63
C ILE A 48 26.21 3.84 -7.69
N TYR A 49 26.71 4.64 -6.75
CA TYR A 49 28.14 4.95 -6.66
C TYR A 49 29.00 3.73 -6.38
N HIS A 50 28.53 2.81 -5.54
CA HIS A 50 29.21 1.54 -5.30
C HIS A 50 29.42 0.76 -6.60
N ILE A 51 28.33 0.58 -7.36
CA ILE A 51 28.34 -0.13 -8.64
C ILE A 51 29.24 0.60 -9.65
N ALA A 52 29.17 1.93 -9.69
CA ALA A 52 29.99 2.75 -10.59
C ALA A 52 31.48 2.58 -10.35
N ALA A 53 31.91 2.61 -9.08
CA ALA A 53 33.33 2.42 -8.74
C ALA A 53 33.83 1.02 -9.13
N GLU A 54 33.05 -0.02 -8.85
CA GLU A 54 33.39 -1.39 -9.24
C GLU A 54 33.48 -1.55 -10.77
N LYS A 55 32.49 -1.07 -11.52
CA LYS A 55 32.45 -1.23 -12.98
C LYS A 55 33.44 -0.35 -13.74
N ILE A 56 33.70 0.87 -13.28
CA ILE A 56 34.56 1.83 -13.99
C ILE A 56 36.02 1.65 -13.58
N TRP A 57 36.31 1.48 -12.29
CA TRP A 57 37.67 1.44 -11.77
C TRP A 57 38.14 0.03 -11.41
N GLY A 58 37.25 -0.96 -11.32
CA GLY A 58 37.62 -2.31 -10.89
C GLY A 58 38.03 -2.37 -9.42
N ILE A 59 37.66 -1.37 -8.60
CA ILE A 59 38.00 -1.30 -7.18
C ILE A 59 36.71 -1.21 -6.38
N LEU A 60 36.57 -2.10 -5.39
CA LEU A 60 35.41 -2.16 -4.51
C LEU A 60 35.43 -1.01 -3.50
N PRO A 61 34.30 -0.30 -3.32
CA PRO A 61 34.13 0.60 -2.19
C PRO A 61 33.89 -0.21 -0.91
N GLU A 62 34.85 -0.13 0.00
CA GLU A 62 34.75 -0.72 1.34
C GLU A 62 33.80 0.08 2.23
N LYS A 63 33.70 1.40 1.96
CA LYS A 63 32.94 2.34 2.77
C LYS A 63 32.25 3.38 1.91
N LEU A 64 30.98 3.65 2.22
CA LEU A 64 30.18 4.71 1.63
C LEU A 64 29.79 5.66 2.76
N THR A 65 30.11 6.93 2.63
CA THR A 65 29.97 7.91 3.69
C THR A 65 29.14 9.10 3.23
N ILE A 66 28.12 9.47 4.00
CA ILE A 66 27.55 10.81 3.93
C ILE A 66 28.30 11.69 4.94
N TYR A 67 28.89 12.77 4.45
CA TYR A 67 29.41 13.84 5.27
C TYR A 67 28.35 14.94 5.39
N HIS A 68 27.77 15.07 6.58
CA HIS A 68 26.78 16.11 6.84
C HIS A 68 27.47 17.41 7.26
N LEU A 69 27.56 18.35 6.32
CA LEU A 69 28.35 19.58 6.47
C LEU A 69 27.88 20.46 7.64
N ARG A 70 26.56 20.56 7.88
CA ARG A 70 26.02 21.45 8.92
C ARG A 70 26.38 21.02 10.33
N SER A 71 26.43 19.71 10.58
CA SER A 71 26.77 19.16 11.91
C SER A 71 28.22 18.70 12.01
N ASN A 72 28.98 18.77 10.91
CA ASN A 72 30.35 18.27 10.84
C ASN A 72 30.45 16.79 11.26
N THR A 73 29.47 15.96 10.84
CA THR A 73 29.35 14.55 11.23
C THR A 73 29.35 13.65 10.01
N THR A 74 30.01 12.51 10.12
CA THR A 74 30.03 11.47 9.08
C THR A 74 29.14 10.30 9.48
N PHE A 75 28.44 9.74 8.51
CA PHE A 75 27.66 8.52 8.63
C PHE A 75 28.12 7.58 7.55
N SER A 76 28.45 6.34 7.93
CA SER A 76 29.09 5.40 7.01
C SER A 76 28.38 4.06 6.99
N THR A 77 28.37 3.46 5.81
CA THR A 77 27.74 2.17 5.52
C THR A 77 28.59 1.42 4.50
N HIS A 78 28.19 0.19 4.19
CA HIS A 78 28.73 -0.62 3.11
C HIS A 78 27.56 -1.21 2.30
N ARG A 79 27.86 -1.92 1.21
CA ARG A 79 26.83 -2.61 0.42
C ARG A 79 27.08 -4.09 0.39
N LYS A 80 26.02 -4.85 0.63
CA LYS A 80 25.97 -6.30 0.47
C LYS A 80 25.59 -6.65 -0.98
N PRO A 81 26.02 -7.82 -1.50
CA PRO A 81 25.70 -8.24 -2.86
C PRO A 81 24.20 -8.18 -3.21
N ASP A 82 23.32 -8.53 -2.28
CA ASP A 82 21.86 -8.49 -2.53
C ASP A 82 21.31 -7.06 -2.64
N GLN A 83 21.90 -6.09 -1.92
CA GLN A 83 21.53 -4.68 -2.06
C GLN A 83 21.97 -4.12 -3.43
N ILE A 84 23.11 -4.60 -3.94
CA ILE A 84 23.58 -4.25 -5.28
C ILE A 84 22.65 -4.80 -6.36
N LYS A 85 22.27 -6.09 -6.27
CA LYS A 85 21.29 -6.69 -7.19
C LYS A 85 19.97 -5.92 -7.17
N LYS A 86 19.41 -5.66 -5.98
CA LYS A 86 18.18 -4.88 -5.82
C LYS A 86 18.28 -3.47 -6.43
N THR A 87 19.45 -2.83 -6.30
CA THR A 87 19.68 -1.51 -6.91
C THR A 87 19.63 -1.57 -8.43
N ILE A 88 20.24 -2.60 -9.02
CA ILE A 88 20.21 -2.81 -10.48
C ILE A 88 18.78 -3.09 -10.96
N GLU A 89 18.01 -3.90 -10.23
CA GLU A 89 16.58 -4.14 -10.50
C GLU A 89 15.78 -2.84 -10.49
N ILE A 90 15.94 -2.02 -9.45
CA ILE A 90 15.27 -0.70 -9.36
C ILE A 90 15.60 0.18 -10.57
N VAL A 91 16.87 0.22 -10.99
CA VAL A 91 17.28 0.99 -12.18
C VAL A 91 16.58 0.49 -13.44
N PHE A 92 16.50 -0.83 -13.64
CA PHE A 92 15.83 -1.40 -14.81
C PHE A 92 14.31 -1.22 -14.76
N ASP A 93 13.69 -1.29 -13.59
CA ASP A 93 12.26 -1.02 -13.42
C ASP A 93 11.94 0.42 -13.80
N VAL A 94 12.72 1.39 -13.30
CA VAL A 94 12.59 2.80 -13.67
C VAL A 94 12.81 3.00 -15.18
N LEU A 95 13.81 2.35 -15.78
CA LEU A 95 14.03 2.40 -17.22
C LEU A 95 12.81 1.89 -18.01
N ASN A 96 12.27 0.73 -17.61
CA ASN A 96 11.11 0.12 -18.26
C ASN A 96 9.87 1.02 -18.15
N ASP A 97 9.67 1.69 -17.02
CA ASP A 97 8.57 2.65 -16.83
C ASP A 97 8.74 3.88 -17.73
N ILE A 98 9.97 4.42 -17.82
CA ILE A 98 10.30 5.54 -18.72
C ILE A 98 10.04 5.15 -20.19
N GLU A 99 10.52 3.99 -20.64
CA GLU A 99 10.32 3.49 -22.02
C GLU A 99 8.83 3.33 -22.36
N LYS A 100 8.02 2.87 -21.39
CA LYS A 100 6.56 2.70 -21.53
C LYS A 100 5.78 4.00 -21.30
N ARG A 101 6.45 5.12 -21.01
CA ARG A 101 5.83 6.40 -20.64
C ARG A 101 4.86 6.30 -19.46
N LYS A 102 5.19 5.46 -18.48
CA LYS A 102 4.43 5.30 -17.25
C LYS A 102 4.89 6.33 -16.22
N PHE A 103 4.13 7.42 -16.10
CA PHE A 103 4.42 8.55 -15.21
C PHE A 103 3.28 8.84 -14.23
N GLU A 104 2.61 7.77 -13.77
CA GLU A 104 1.51 7.89 -12.81
C GLU A 104 1.99 8.60 -11.55
N ALA A 105 1.24 9.61 -11.12
CA ALA A 105 1.56 10.35 -9.90
C ALA A 105 1.44 9.42 -8.69
N LYS A 106 2.44 9.47 -7.81
CA LYS A 106 2.44 8.75 -6.53
C LYS A 106 2.59 9.76 -5.42
N GLU A 107 1.54 9.91 -4.61
CA GLU A 107 1.59 10.79 -3.45
C GLU A 107 2.66 10.33 -2.47
N SER A 108 3.42 11.29 -1.93
CA SER A 108 4.43 11.06 -0.91
C SER A 108 4.60 12.33 -0.05
N PRO A 109 5.30 12.25 1.09
CA PRO A 109 5.61 13.44 1.89
C PRO A 109 6.34 14.55 1.11
N LEU A 110 7.02 14.20 0.01
CA LEU A 110 7.72 15.15 -0.86
C LEU A 110 6.77 16.01 -1.69
N CYS A 111 5.49 15.61 -1.87
CA CYS A 111 4.52 16.40 -2.61
C CYS A 111 4.44 17.83 -2.05
N SER A 112 4.46 18.01 -0.73
CA SER A 112 4.40 19.34 -0.10
C SER A 112 5.47 20.35 -0.57
N PHE A 113 6.59 19.89 -1.13
CA PHE A 113 7.68 20.72 -1.65
C PHE A 113 7.86 20.60 -3.17
N CYS A 114 6.92 19.98 -3.88
CA CYS A 114 7.01 19.74 -5.31
C CYS A 114 6.70 21.00 -6.13
N ASP A 115 7.64 21.44 -6.97
CA ASP A 115 7.46 22.59 -7.86
C ASP A 115 6.48 22.33 -9.03
N PHE A 116 6.10 21.07 -9.26
CA PHE A 116 5.30 20.64 -10.41
C PHE A 116 3.82 20.42 -10.08
N HIS A 117 3.31 20.91 -8.95
CA HIS A 117 1.91 20.73 -8.57
C HIS A 117 0.90 21.16 -9.65
N GLN A 118 1.17 22.25 -10.37
CA GLN A 118 0.33 22.76 -11.46
C GLN A 118 0.17 21.79 -12.65
N PHE A 119 1.09 20.83 -12.81
CA PHE A 119 1.04 19.81 -13.87
C PHE A 119 0.70 18.42 -13.32
N CYS A 120 0.63 18.27 -12.00
CA CYS A 120 0.39 16.99 -11.35
C CYS A 120 -1.11 16.69 -11.34
N PRO A 121 -1.59 15.55 -11.84
CA PRO A 121 -3.03 15.24 -11.88
C PRO A 121 -3.69 15.27 -10.49
N GLU A 122 -2.95 14.99 -9.42
CA GLU A 122 -3.46 14.99 -8.04
C GLU A 122 -3.61 16.41 -7.44
N PHE A 123 -2.92 17.41 -8.01
CA PHE A 123 -2.86 18.77 -7.42
C PHE A 123 -3.23 19.90 -8.39
N ALA A 124 -3.15 19.68 -9.70
CA ALA A 124 -3.34 20.71 -10.73
C ALA A 124 -4.68 21.42 -10.60
N HIS A 125 -5.75 20.68 -10.28
CA HIS A 125 -7.08 21.25 -10.07
C HIS A 125 -7.10 22.34 -8.98
N LYS A 126 -6.20 22.30 -7.98
CA LYS A 126 -6.11 23.38 -6.97
C LYS A 126 -5.71 24.73 -7.58
N TYR A 127 -4.88 24.70 -8.62
CA TYR A 127 -4.42 25.89 -9.33
C TYR A 127 -5.45 26.33 -10.37
N GLU A 128 -6.16 25.40 -11.01
CA GLU A 128 -7.27 25.72 -11.92
C GLU A 128 -8.41 26.47 -11.21
N ILE A 129 -8.68 26.17 -9.93
CA ILE A 129 -9.65 26.94 -9.10
C ILE A 129 -9.29 28.41 -9.02
N GLU A 130 -8.00 28.72 -8.85
CA GLU A 130 -7.52 30.10 -8.68
C GLU A 130 -7.70 30.92 -9.97
N GLU A 131 -7.62 30.27 -11.13
CA GLU A 131 -7.70 30.93 -12.44
C GLU A 131 -9.13 30.99 -13.02
N SER A 132 -10.02 30.05 -12.70
CA SER A 132 -11.42 30.03 -13.15
C SER A 132 -12.36 29.43 -12.09
N PRO A 133 -13.01 30.26 -11.26
CA PRO A 133 -13.83 29.78 -10.14
C PRO A 133 -15.11 29.03 -10.55
N GLN A 134 -15.53 29.15 -11.81
CA GLN A 134 -16.76 28.52 -12.30
C GLN A 134 -16.46 27.12 -12.82
N MET A 135 -16.37 26.19 -11.88
CA MET A 135 -16.18 24.76 -12.14
C MET A 135 -17.51 24.08 -12.49
N ILE A 136 -18.03 24.46 -13.66
CA ILE A 136 -19.30 23.98 -14.18
C ILE A 136 -19.03 22.93 -15.25
N LEU A 137 -19.41 21.68 -14.98
CA LEU A 137 -19.42 20.61 -15.98
C LEU A 137 -20.87 20.40 -16.46
N GLY A 138 -21.24 21.08 -17.55
CA GLY A 138 -22.62 21.11 -18.02
C GLY A 138 -23.53 21.89 -17.06
N GLU A 139 -24.37 21.19 -16.30
CA GLU A 139 -25.22 21.79 -15.24
C GLU A 139 -24.65 21.53 -13.82
N VAL A 140 -23.55 20.78 -13.71
CA VAL A 140 -23.01 20.33 -12.42
C VAL A 140 -22.02 21.36 -11.87
N ASN A 141 -22.30 21.88 -10.69
CA ASN A 141 -21.36 22.67 -9.89
C ASN A 141 -20.50 21.72 -9.05
N ILE A 142 -19.23 21.56 -9.40
CA ILE A 142 -18.33 20.61 -8.75
C ILE A 142 -18.08 20.95 -7.27
N PRO A 143 -17.76 22.19 -6.87
CA PRO A 143 -17.62 22.56 -5.47
C PRO A 143 -18.84 22.21 -4.59
N GLU A 144 -20.06 22.51 -5.06
CA GLU A 144 -21.27 22.18 -4.30
C GLU A 144 -21.49 20.65 -4.27
N SER A 145 -21.21 19.96 -5.38
CA SER A 145 -21.32 18.49 -5.45
C SER A 145 -20.37 17.78 -4.48
N ILE A 146 -19.14 18.28 -4.32
CA ILE A 146 -18.18 17.76 -3.34
C ILE A 146 -18.74 17.89 -1.93
N LYS A 147 -19.26 19.08 -1.59
CA LYS A 147 -19.87 19.35 -0.29
C LYS A 147 -21.07 18.42 -0.03
N ASP A 148 -22.00 18.31 -0.97
CA ASP A 148 -23.19 17.47 -0.85
C ASP A 148 -22.82 15.98 -0.72
N TYR A 149 -21.80 15.53 -1.46
CA TYR A 149 -21.30 14.16 -1.37
C TYR A 149 -20.76 13.85 0.04
N VAL A 150 -19.91 14.73 0.58
CA VAL A 150 -19.34 14.56 1.92
C VAL A 150 -20.44 14.57 2.98
N GLN A 151 -21.35 15.56 2.95
CA GLN A 151 -22.46 15.63 3.89
C GLN A 151 -23.38 14.40 3.82
N THR A 152 -23.62 13.88 2.62
CA THR A 152 -24.42 12.67 2.43
C THR A 152 -23.71 11.45 3.01
N LYS A 153 -22.39 11.32 2.83
CA LYS A 153 -21.58 10.25 3.44
C LYS A 153 -21.60 10.31 4.97
N GLU A 154 -21.53 11.50 5.55
CA GLU A 154 -21.64 11.70 6.99
C GLU A 154 -23.02 11.28 7.50
N LYS A 155 -24.11 11.72 6.84
CA LYS A 155 -25.47 11.28 7.17
C LYS A 155 -25.66 9.77 7.06
N ILE A 156 -25.09 9.13 6.02
CA ILE A 156 -25.12 7.66 5.89
C ILE A 156 -24.44 7.01 7.08
N LYS A 157 -23.28 7.52 7.51
CA LYS A 157 -22.56 7.01 8.67
C LYS A 157 -23.42 7.13 9.94
N GLU A 158 -24.04 8.28 10.18
CA GLU A 158 -24.94 8.50 11.32
C GLU A 158 -26.17 7.59 11.29
N LEU A 159 -26.84 7.50 10.14
CA LEU A 159 -28.01 6.65 9.96
C LEU A 159 -27.67 5.16 10.15
N ASN A 160 -26.48 4.72 9.72
CA ASN A 160 -26.02 3.35 9.95
C ASN A 160 -25.78 3.07 11.44
N VAL A 161 -25.18 4.00 12.18
CA VAL A 161 -25.03 3.88 13.65
C VAL A 161 -26.40 3.73 14.30
N LYS A 162 -27.34 4.63 13.97
CA LYS A 162 -28.71 4.57 14.48
C LYS A 162 -29.43 3.28 14.10
N ALA A 163 -29.27 2.81 12.87
CA ALA A 163 -29.87 1.55 12.41
C ALA A 163 -29.32 0.34 13.18
N ASN A 164 -28.02 0.33 13.49
CA ASN A 164 -27.40 -0.71 14.30
C ASN A 164 -27.94 -0.69 15.75
N GLU A 165 -28.04 0.47 16.39
CA GLU A 165 -28.58 0.59 17.76
C GLU A 165 -30.03 0.10 17.86
N ILE A 166 -30.87 0.45 16.87
CA ILE A 166 -32.24 -0.05 16.78
C ILE A 166 -32.25 -1.56 16.53
N GLY A 167 -31.37 -2.05 15.65
CA GLY A 167 -31.21 -3.47 15.37
C GLY A 167 -30.82 -4.27 16.61
N ASP A 168 -29.87 -3.78 17.41
CA ASP A 168 -29.43 -4.40 18.65
C ASP A 168 -30.55 -4.46 19.70
N ALA A 169 -31.43 -3.45 19.73
CA ALA A 169 -32.61 -3.49 20.59
C ALA A 169 -33.61 -4.58 20.15
N ILE A 170 -33.85 -4.71 18.84
CA ILE A 170 -34.70 -5.77 18.27
C ILE A 170 -34.11 -7.16 18.55
N ILE A 171 -32.79 -7.32 18.36
CA ILE A 171 -32.08 -8.56 18.69
C ILE A 171 -32.30 -8.93 20.15
N ARG A 172 -32.01 -8.00 21.07
CA ARG A 172 -32.17 -8.24 22.52
C ARG A 172 -33.60 -8.63 22.89
N TYR A 173 -34.59 -7.96 22.33
CA TYR A 173 -36.00 -8.30 22.56
C TYR A 173 -36.34 -9.71 22.07
N CYS A 174 -35.89 -10.07 20.87
CA CYS A 174 -36.10 -11.39 20.29
C CYS A 174 -35.39 -12.49 21.08
N GLU A 175 -34.17 -12.25 21.56
CA GLU A 175 -33.42 -13.19 22.41
C GLU A 175 -34.10 -13.40 23.77
N ASP A 176 -34.59 -12.33 24.42
CA ASP A 176 -35.32 -12.40 25.69
C ASP A 176 -36.65 -13.17 25.57
N LYS A 177 -37.37 -12.98 24.46
CA LYS A 177 -38.70 -13.58 24.23
C LYS A 177 -38.69 -14.88 23.44
N GLY A 178 -37.54 -15.28 22.89
CA GLY A 178 -37.40 -16.48 22.06
C GLY A 178 -38.01 -16.36 20.66
N PHE A 179 -38.12 -15.15 20.11
CA PHE A 179 -38.64 -14.94 18.75
C PHE A 179 -37.53 -14.89 17.70
N SER A 180 -37.78 -15.44 16.51
CA SER A 180 -36.91 -15.29 15.33
C SER A 180 -37.42 -14.22 14.36
N ARG A 181 -38.64 -13.74 14.54
CA ARG A 181 -39.27 -12.68 13.76
C ARG A 181 -40.20 -11.85 14.63
N VAL A 182 -40.18 -10.53 14.43
CA VAL A 182 -41.09 -9.56 15.04
C VAL A 182 -41.81 -8.73 13.99
N TYR A 183 -42.97 -8.20 14.35
CA TYR A 183 -43.86 -7.46 13.47
C TYR A 183 -44.09 -6.06 14.04
N GLY A 184 -43.93 -5.05 13.21
CA GLY A 184 -44.47 -3.70 13.42
C GLY A 184 -45.71 -3.48 12.56
N GLU A 185 -46.22 -2.24 12.57
CA GLU A 185 -47.46 -1.88 11.86
C GLU A 185 -47.41 -2.15 10.35
N LYS A 186 -46.25 -1.95 9.72
CA LYS A 186 -46.07 -2.08 8.27
C LYS A 186 -45.00 -3.10 7.86
N TYR A 187 -44.02 -3.36 8.73
CA TYR A 187 -42.87 -4.19 8.40
C TYR A 187 -42.66 -5.29 9.43
N SER A 188 -42.16 -6.44 8.99
CA SER A 188 -41.62 -7.49 9.85
C SER A 188 -40.09 -7.50 9.76
N VAL A 189 -39.43 -7.81 10.86
CA VAL A 189 -37.98 -8.00 10.95
C VAL A 189 -37.69 -9.44 11.36
N THR A 190 -36.90 -10.14 10.56
CA THR A 190 -36.41 -11.50 10.85
C THR A 190 -34.94 -11.43 11.28
N ILE A 191 -34.59 -12.16 12.33
CA ILE A 191 -33.21 -12.32 12.78
C ILE A 191 -32.74 -13.72 12.38
N SER A 192 -31.57 -13.77 11.76
CA SER A 192 -30.87 -15.01 11.44
C SER A 192 -29.43 -14.91 11.89
N LYS A 193 -28.89 -16.00 12.46
CA LYS A 193 -27.45 -16.12 12.70
C LYS A 193 -26.74 -16.36 11.37
N VAL A 194 -25.73 -15.53 11.11
CA VAL A 194 -24.84 -15.69 9.96
C VAL A 194 -23.46 -16.03 10.48
N GLU A 195 -22.94 -17.15 10.00
CA GLU A 195 -21.57 -17.57 10.24
C GLU A 195 -20.68 -16.94 9.18
N LYS A 196 -19.71 -16.14 9.64
CA LYS A 196 -18.62 -15.69 8.81
C LYS A 196 -17.59 -16.81 8.77
N LYS A 197 -17.41 -17.39 7.61
CA LYS A 197 -16.33 -18.33 7.34
C LYS A 197 -15.05 -17.60 6.97
N GLY A 198 -13.93 -18.20 7.33
CA GLY A 198 -12.60 -17.69 7.05
C GLY A 198 -11.57 -18.77 7.35
N TYR A 199 -10.32 -18.35 7.48
CA TYR A 199 -9.21 -19.26 7.71
C TYR A 199 -8.39 -18.77 8.90
N GLU A 200 -7.74 -19.71 9.60
CA GLU A 200 -6.74 -19.41 10.61
C GLU A 200 -5.38 -19.19 9.92
N GLU A 201 -4.74 -18.05 10.21
CA GLU A 201 -3.52 -17.62 9.52
C GLU A 201 -2.39 -18.65 9.64
N ASP A 202 -2.16 -19.20 10.84
CA ASP A 202 -1.08 -20.15 11.11
C ASP A 202 -1.27 -21.49 10.37
N GLU A 203 -2.52 -21.95 10.20
CA GLU A 203 -2.82 -23.20 9.49
C GLU A 203 -2.65 -23.05 7.98
N VAL A 204 -3.11 -21.94 7.43
CA VAL A 204 -2.93 -21.61 6.00
C VAL A 204 -1.46 -21.39 5.69
N LYS A 205 -0.74 -20.70 6.57
CA LYS A 205 0.70 -20.47 6.44
C LYS A 205 1.47 -21.76 6.36
N LYS A 206 1.25 -22.68 7.31
CA LYS A 206 1.92 -23.99 7.33
C LYS A 206 1.70 -24.77 6.03
N LEU A 207 0.45 -24.80 5.54
CA LEU A 207 0.11 -25.53 4.31
C LEU A 207 0.71 -24.91 3.04
N LEU A 208 0.84 -23.58 2.99
CA LEU A 208 1.44 -22.88 1.86
C LEU A 208 2.98 -22.85 1.93
N GLU A 209 3.58 -22.89 3.12
CA GLU A 209 5.03 -23.05 3.31
C GLU A 209 5.51 -24.44 2.89
N ASP A 210 4.75 -25.49 3.20
CA ASP A 210 5.05 -26.88 2.78
C ASP A 210 5.12 -27.04 1.24
N GLU A 211 4.52 -26.12 0.50
CA GLU A 211 4.45 -26.11 -0.97
C GLU A 211 5.23 -24.93 -1.60
N ASP A 212 6.00 -24.17 -0.80
CA ASP A 212 6.77 -22.97 -1.21
C ASP A 212 5.92 -21.85 -1.87
N LEU A 213 4.62 -21.82 -1.57
CA LEU A 213 3.65 -20.87 -2.14
C LEU A 213 3.31 -19.72 -1.19
N TRP A 214 3.82 -19.74 0.05
CA TRP A 214 3.55 -18.66 1.03
C TRP A 214 4.03 -17.29 0.55
N GLN A 215 5.09 -17.24 -0.27
CA GLN A 215 5.58 -15.98 -0.85
C GLN A 215 4.56 -15.28 -1.76
N ASN A 216 3.60 -16.04 -2.32
CA ASN A 216 2.54 -15.48 -3.17
C ASN A 216 1.43 -14.80 -2.36
N VAL A 217 1.32 -15.13 -1.07
CA VAL A 217 0.34 -14.57 -0.14
C VAL A 217 1.09 -13.76 0.93
N LEU A 218 1.81 -12.73 0.51
CA LEU A 218 2.47 -11.79 1.42
C LEU A 218 1.43 -11.23 2.41
N SER A 219 1.56 -11.62 3.69
CA SER A 219 0.62 -11.42 4.82
C SER A 219 -0.78 -12.03 4.64
N PHE A 220 -1.40 -12.50 5.72
CA PHE A 220 -2.73 -13.12 5.67
C PHE A 220 -3.81 -12.12 5.22
N ASN A 221 -4.01 -12.06 3.92
CA ASN A 221 -5.05 -11.28 3.28
C ASN A 221 -6.10 -12.27 2.72
N PRO A 222 -7.30 -12.36 3.32
CA PRO A 222 -8.35 -13.27 2.89
C PRO A 222 -8.70 -13.16 1.40
N LYS A 223 -8.56 -11.96 0.82
CA LYS A 223 -8.81 -11.74 -0.61
C LYS A 223 -7.76 -12.42 -1.49
N ARG A 224 -6.48 -12.31 -1.13
CA ARG A 224 -5.39 -12.96 -1.89
C ARG A 224 -5.48 -14.48 -1.82
N LEU A 225 -5.96 -15.02 -0.70
CA LEU A 225 -6.20 -16.45 -0.58
C LEU A 225 -7.35 -16.91 -1.48
N ILE A 226 -8.42 -16.11 -1.59
CA ILE A 226 -9.51 -16.36 -2.55
C ILE A 226 -8.97 -16.30 -3.99
N ASP A 227 -8.19 -15.26 -4.33
CA ASP A 227 -7.56 -15.12 -5.65
C ASP A 227 -6.65 -16.34 -5.97
N LEU A 228 -5.90 -16.85 -4.98
CA LEU A 228 -5.07 -18.06 -5.12
C LEU A 228 -5.91 -19.34 -5.35
N LEU A 229 -7.06 -19.48 -4.69
CA LEU A 229 -7.98 -20.60 -4.92
C LEU A 229 -8.58 -20.58 -6.33
N GLU A 230 -8.70 -19.40 -6.94
CA GLU A 230 -9.16 -19.20 -8.31
C GLU A 230 -8.06 -19.45 -9.36
N ASP A 231 -6.78 -19.48 -8.97
CA ASP A 231 -5.66 -19.72 -9.88
C ASP A 231 -5.77 -21.10 -10.56
N PRO A 232 -5.86 -21.17 -11.90
CA PRO A 232 -5.96 -22.44 -12.64
C PRO A 232 -4.72 -23.34 -12.51
N ASN A 233 -3.56 -22.80 -12.12
CA ASN A 233 -2.31 -23.55 -11.98
C ASN A 233 -2.14 -24.19 -10.59
N LEU A 234 -2.99 -23.84 -9.62
CA LEU A 234 -2.93 -24.40 -8.28
C LEU A 234 -3.45 -25.85 -8.28
N SER A 235 -2.70 -26.77 -7.68
CA SER A 235 -3.04 -28.19 -7.67
C SER A 235 -4.41 -28.43 -7.03
N TYR A 236 -5.16 -29.38 -7.59
CA TYR A 236 -6.48 -29.75 -7.08
C TYR A 236 -6.42 -30.21 -5.61
N GLU A 237 -5.36 -30.93 -5.23
CA GLU A 237 -5.15 -31.40 -3.86
C GLU A 237 -4.93 -30.23 -2.89
N LEU A 238 -4.16 -29.23 -3.28
CA LEU A 238 -3.92 -28.05 -2.44
C LEU A 238 -5.18 -27.17 -2.33
N LYS A 239 -5.93 -26.99 -3.43
CA LYS A 239 -7.26 -26.33 -3.39
C LYS A 239 -8.20 -27.02 -2.42
N LYS A 240 -8.19 -28.35 -2.40
CA LYS A 240 -9.02 -29.14 -1.50
C LYS A 240 -8.57 -28.97 -0.04
N LYS A 241 -7.28 -29.14 0.26
CA LYS A 241 -6.73 -28.94 1.60
C LYS A 241 -7.00 -27.54 2.13
N LEU A 242 -6.86 -26.51 1.30
CA LEU A 242 -7.17 -25.12 1.68
C LEU A 242 -8.66 -24.94 1.95
N LYS A 243 -9.56 -25.46 1.11
CA LYS A 243 -11.01 -25.43 1.39
C LYS A 243 -11.38 -26.16 2.68
N ASP A 244 -10.70 -27.26 2.99
CA ASP A 244 -10.92 -28.04 4.22
C ASP A 244 -10.43 -27.29 5.49
N LEU A 245 -9.60 -26.25 5.35
CA LEU A 245 -9.22 -25.34 6.43
C LEU A 245 -10.24 -24.21 6.67
N GLU A 246 -11.26 -24.07 5.83
CA GLU A 246 -12.31 -23.05 6.01
C GLU A 246 -13.11 -23.35 7.29
N LYS A 247 -13.06 -22.44 8.25
CA LYS A 247 -13.74 -22.56 9.54
C LYS A 247 -14.60 -21.33 9.81
N VAL A 248 -15.57 -21.47 10.70
CA VAL A 248 -16.37 -20.34 11.17
C VAL A 248 -15.50 -19.49 12.09
N ILE A 249 -15.15 -18.28 11.65
CA ILE A 249 -14.30 -17.35 12.38
C ILE A 249 -15.10 -16.38 13.25
N SER A 250 -16.36 -16.11 12.90
CA SER A 250 -17.27 -15.36 13.75
C SER A 250 -18.73 -15.66 13.42
N THR A 251 -19.61 -15.41 14.37
CA THR A 251 -21.07 -15.49 14.17
C THR A 251 -21.67 -14.15 14.53
N TYR A 252 -22.55 -13.62 13.69
CA TYR A 252 -23.27 -12.37 13.97
C TYR A 252 -24.75 -12.50 13.60
N ASN A 253 -25.58 -11.68 14.24
CA ASN A 253 -27.00 -11.61 13.93
C ASN A 253 -27.21 -10.70 12.71
N GLN A 254 -27.87 -11.22 11.69
CA GLN A 254 -28.32 -10.45 10.53
C GLN A 254 -29.81 -10.17 10.65
N LEU A 255 -30.19 -8.91 10.45
CA LEU A 255 -31.59 -8.48 10.39
C LEU A 255 -32.01 -8.32 8.93
N ARG A 256 -33.19 -8.83 8.59
CA ARG A 256 -33.85 -8.61 7.28
C ARG A 256 -35.26 -8.12 7.51
N TYR A 257 -35.66 -7.08 6.78
CA TYR A 257 -37.02 -6.56 6.85
C TYR A 257 -37.84 -6.90 5.60
N LYS A 258 -39.15 -7.04 5.76
CA LYS A 258 -40.13 -7.18 4.67
C LYS A 258 -41.42 -6.45 5.03
N GLU A 259 -42.10 -5.88 4.03
CA GLU A 259 -43.44 -5.33 4.22
C GLU A 259 -44.42 -6.46 4.58
N VAL A 260 -45.35 -6.19 5.49
CA VAL A 260 -46.39 -7.15 5.88
C VAL A 260 -47.54 -7.02 4.89
N GLU A 261 -47.84 -8.07 4.14
CA GLU A 261 -49.02 -8.09 3.28
C GLU A 261 -50.28 -8.00 4.14
N LYS A 262 -51.16 -7.03 3.85
CA LYS A 262 -52.49 -6.99 4.47
C LYS A 262 -53.28 -8.17 3.93
N GLU A 263 -53.72 -9.07 4.80
CA GLU A 263 -54.72 -10.07 4.44
C GLU A 263 -55.94 -9.35 3.83
N LYS A 264 -56.34 -9.78 2.63
CA LYS A 264 -57.52 -9.30 1.91
C LYS A 264 -58.81 -9.79 2.57
#